data_AF-A0A8K0R491-F1
#
_entry.id   AF-A0A8K0R491-F1
#
_cell.length_a   1.000
_cell.length_b   1.000
_cell.length_c   1.000
_cell.angle_alpha   90.00
_cell.angle_beta   90.00
_cell.angle_gamma   90.00
#
_symmetry.space_group_name_H-M   'P 1'
#
loop_
_entity.id
_entity.type
_entity.pdbx_description
1 polymer ?
#
loop_
_entity_poly.entity_id
_entity_poly.type
_entity_poly.pdbx_seq_one_letter_code
_entity_poly.pdbx_strand_id
1 'polypeptide(L)'
;EDDLHMLRSYSFVAIGGEGGTFEMHALVQLAMRQWLRVNGQLERLAGQYIRAPCFAFPVGEHENWSKCEALFPHAKSALVVQPKEDVALREWASLLYEAAWYAWRKGNVADAETMAIASMKVRRRVLGKRHEETLSSIEMVGLAYNLSGQWKEAEELEVQVMETSVRVLGKEHP
;
A
#
# COMPACT_ATOMS: atom_id res chain seq x y z
N GLU A 1 11.37 -15.73 23.22
CA GLU A 1 11.06 -17.09 22.73
C GLU A 1 9.96 -17.76 23.55
N ASP A 2 9.94 -17.59 24.87
CA ASP A 2 8.92 -18.17 25.76
C ASP A 2 7.47 -17.81 25.40
N ASP A 3 7.18 -16.54 25.05
CA ASP A 3 5.82 -16.12 24.68
C ASP A 3 5.32 -16.82 23.39
N LEU A 4 6.20 -16.97 22.39
CA LEU A 4 5.89 -17.68 21.15
C LEU A 4 5.67 -19.17 21.43
N HIS A 5 6.47 -19.75 22.33
CA HIS A 5 6.33 -21.15 22.72
C HIS A 5 4.99 -21.42 23.42
N MET A 6 4.56 -20.49 24.28
CA MET A 6 3.26 -20.54 24.96
C MET A 6 2.10 -20.43 23.97
N LEU A 7 2.13 -19.46 23.06
CA LEU A 7 1.09 -19.30 22.04
C LEU A 7 0.97 -20.53 21.13
N ARG A 8 2.11 -21.17 20.81
CA ARG A 8 2.14 -22.41 20.03
C ARG A 8 1.56 -23.60 20.79
N SER A 9 1.79 -23.68 22.11
CA SER A 9 1.26 -24.75 22.96
C SER A 9 -0.28 -24.74 23.06
N TYR A 10 -0.89 -23.56 22.91
CA TYR A 10 -2.35 -23.39 22.88
C TYR A 10 -2.94 -23.35 21.45
N SER A 11 -2.15 -23.69 20.42
CA SER A 11 -2.56 -23.63 19.01
C SER A 11 -3.03 -22.24 18.55
N PHE A 12 -2.57 -21.18 19.22
CA PHE A 12 -2.90 -19.80 18.84
C PHE A 12 -2.04 -19.28 17.69
N VAL A 13 -0.86 -19.89 17.48
CA VAL A 13 0.04 -19.57 16.37
C VAL A 13 0.64 -20.86 15.80
N ALA A 14 0.73 -20.96 14.48
CA ALA A 14 1.41 -22.02 13.75
C ALA A 14 2.62 -21.45 12.97
N ILE A 15 3.65 -22.26 12.75
CA ILE A 15 4.81 -21.87 11.93
C ILE A 15 4.53 -22.29 10.49
N GLY A 16 4.58 -21.33 9.57
CA GLY A 16 4.48 -21.57 8.13
C GLY A 16 5.72 -22.30 7.60
N GLY A 17 5.55 -23.04 6.50
CA GLY A 17 6.47 -24.09 6.05
C GLY A 17 7.95 -23.70 5.89
N GLU A 18 8.28 -22.44 5.60
CA GLU A 18 9.67 -22.00 5.33
C GLU A 18 10.36 -21.31 6.53
N GLY A 19 9.81 -21.38 7.74
CA GLY A 19 10.55 -21.02 8.95
C GLY A 19 10.75 -19.51 9.20
N GLY A 20 9.98 -18.66 8.55
CA GLY A 20 9.99 -17.20 8.75
C GLY A 20 8.60 -16.56 8.87
N THR A 21 7.53 -17.33 8.72
CA THR A 21 6.15 -16.85 8.77
C THR A 21 5.37 -17.53 9.88
N PHE A 22 4.52 -16.76 10.56
CA PHE A 22 3.64 -17.27 11.60
C PHE A 22 2.19 -17.07 11.16
N GLU A 23 1.41 -18.15 11.18
CA GLU A 23 -0.04 -18.07 11.02
C GLU A 23 -0.67 -17.90 12.39
N MET A 24 -1.49 -16.87 12.57
CA MET A 24 -2.20 -16.64 13.82
C MET A 24 -3.64 -17.11 13.70
N HIS A 25 -4.12 -17.85 14.70
CA HIS A 25 -5.49 -18.34 14.75
C HIS A 25 -6.51 -17.19 14.66
N ALA A 26 -7.56 -17.34 13.85
CA ALA A 26 -8.52 -16.27 13.56
C ALA A 26 -9.19 -15.68 14.81
N LEU A 27 -9.53 -16.52 15.81
CA LEU A 27 -10.08 -16.06 17.09
C LEU A 27 -9.11 -15.16 17.87
N VAL A 28 -7.81 -15.44 17.81
CA VAL A 28 -6.78 -14.65 18.50
C VAL A 28 -6.64 -13.29 17.81
N GLN A 29 -6.64 -13.28 16.47
CA GLN A 29 -6.66 -12.03 15.70
C GLN A 29 -7.89 -11.18 16.03
N LEU A 30 -9.08 -11.81 16.13
CA LEU A 30 -10.33 -11.13 16.44
C LEU A 30 -10.33 -10.57 17.87
N ALA A 31 -9.95 -11.38 18.86
CA ALA A 31 -9.88 -10.98 20.26
C ALA A 31 -8.88 -9.84 20.46
N MET A 32 -7.70 -9.93 19.83
CA MET A 32 -6.68 -8.88 19.89
C MET A 32 -7.19 -7.58 19.26
N ARG A 33 -7.79 -7.63 18.06
CA ARG A 33 -8.38 -6.43 17.42
C ARG A 33 -9.47 -5.79 18.28
N GLN A 34 -10.32 -6.61 18.90
CA GLN A 34 -11.38 -6.12 19.76
C GLN A 34 -10.83 -5.48 21.03
N TRP A 35 -9.84 -6.11 21.67
CA TRP A 35 -9.16 -5.55 22.83
C TRP A 35 -8.48 -4.22 22.50
N LEU A 36 -7.77 -4.14 21.37
CA LEU A 36 -7.13 -2.90 20.91
C LEU A 36 -8.12 -1.77 20.65
N ARG A 37 -9.30 -2.10 20.10
CA ARG A 37 -10.37 -1.13 19.86
C ARG A 37 -10.93 -0.59 21.19
N VAL A 38 -11.27 -1.48 22.12
CA VAL A 38 -11.85 -1.11 23.42
C VAL A 38 -10.88 -0.24 24.24
N ASN A 39 -9.58 -0.50 24.14
CA ASN A 39 -8.56 0.26 24.85
C ASN A 39 -8.05 1.51 24.09
N GLY A 40 -8.65 1.86 22.95
CA GLY A 40 -8.23 3.02 22.14
C GLY A 40 -6.81 2.93 21.56
N GLN A 41 -6.19 1.74 21.61
CA GLN A 41 -4.81 1.53 21.13
C GLN A 41 -4.74 1.12 19.66
N LEU A 42 -5.88 0.80 19.04
CA LEU A 42 -5.95 0.34 17.65
C LEU A 42 -5.35 1.34 16.67
N GLU A 43 -5.62 2.64 16.84
CA GLU A 43 -5.07 3.68 15.95
C GLU A 43 -3.55 3.79 16.08
N ARG A 44 -3.03 3.73 17.31
CA ARG A 44 -1.58 3.77 17.58
C ARG A 44 -0.86 2.56 16.98
N LEU A 45 -1.41 1.37 17.19
CA LEU A 45 -0.82 0.13 16.66
C LEU A 45 -0.97 0.03 15.15
N ALA A 46 -2.06 0.52 14.58
CA ALA A 46 -2.17 0.63 13.14
C ALA A 46 -1.17 1.63 12.55
N GLY A 47 -0.93 2.77 13.20
CA GLY A 47 0.12 3.71 12.79
C GLY A 47 1.53 3.10 12.83
N GLN A 48 1.84 2.31 13.86
CA GLN A 48 3.10 1.55 13.94
C GLN A 48 3.16 0.42 12.89
N TYR A 49 2.04 -0.26 12.67
CA TYR A 49 1.89 -1.31 11.67
C TYR A 49 1.95 -0.79 10.24
N ILE A 50 1.59 0.46 9.96
CA ILE A 50 1.74 1.07 8.64
C ILE A 50 3.21 1.45 8.43
N ARG A 51 3.87 1.99 9.47
CA ARG A 51 5.29 2.35 9.39
C ARG A 51 6.20 1.18 9.03
N ALA A 52 5.99 -0.01 9.59
CA ALA A 52 6.89 -1.15 9.33
C ALA A 52 6.90 -1.66 7.87
N PRO A 53 5.75 -1.89 7.19
CA PRO A 53 5.66 -2.20 5.76
C PRO A 53 5.97 -1.01 4.85
N CYS A 54 5.66 0.24 5.25
CA CYS A 54 5.96 1.44 4.44
C CYS A 54 7.44 1.57 4.09
N PHE A 55 8.35 1.12 4.98
CA PHE A 55 9.79 1.13 4.71
C PHE A 55 10.31 -0.15 4.04
N ALA A 56 9.49 -1.21 3.98
CA ALA A 56 9.94 -2.54 3.57
C ALA A 56 9.29 -3.05 2.27
N PHE A 57 8.21 -2.44 1.78
CA PHE A 57 7.58 -2.86 0.52
C PHE A 57 8.47 -2.42 -0.65
N PRO A 58 9.07 -3.37 -1.39
CA PRO A 58 9.98 -3.02 -2.45
C PRO A 58 9.22 -2.66 -3.74
N VAL A 59 9.92 -2.00 -4.66
CA VAL A 59 9.43 -1.75 -6.02
C VAL A 59 9.05 -3.09 -6.66
N GLY A 60 7.90 -3.14 -7.34
CA GLY A 60 7.29 -4.34 -7.93
C GLY A 60 8.05 -4.97 -9.12
N GLU A 61 9.38 -4.89 -9.13
CA GLU A 61 10.26 -5.57 -10.08
C GLU A 61 10.33 -7.07 -9.80
N HIS A 62 10.60 -7.88 -10.83
CA HIS A 62 10.56 -9.34 -10.73
C HIS A 62 11.47 -9.91 -9.64
N GLU A 63 12.62 -9.28 -9.39
CA GLU A 63 13.57 -9.65 -8.34
C GLU A 63 12.98 -9.56 -6.94
N ASN A 64 11.99 -8.68 -6.75
CA ASN A 64 11.37 -8.40 -5.46
C ASN A 64 10.00 -9.07 -5.28
N TRP A 65 9.53 -9.84 -6.27
CA TRP A 65 8.16 -10.37 -6.27
C TRP A 65 7.82 -11.23 -5.06
N SER A 66 8.73 -12.10 -4.60
CA SER A 66 8.49 -12.93 -3.41
C SER A 66 8.24 -12.07 -2.16
N LYS A 67 8.97 -10.96 -2.01
CA LYS A 67 8.79 -10.01 -0.90
C LYS A 67 7.49 -9.23 -1.07
N CYS A 68 7.20 -8.73 -2.27
CA CYS A 68 5.92 -8.06 -2.55
C CYS A 68 4.74 -8.99 -2.24
N GLU A 69 4.80 -10.25 -2.65
CA GLU A 69 3.76 -11.25 -2.42
C GLU A 69 3.50 -11.48 -0.92
N ALA A 70 4.56 -11.62 -0.13
CA ALA A 70 4.46 -11.76 1.32
C ALA A 70 3.87 -10.51 2.00
N LEU A 71 4.22 -9.31 1.52
CA LEU A 71 3.80 -8.05 2.13
C LEU A 71 2.47 -7.51 1.60
N PHE A 72 1.99 -7.97 0.43
CA PHE A 72 0.79 -7.42 -0.21
C PHE A 72 -0.49 -7.51 0.64
N PRO A 73 -0.77 -8.60 1.38
CA PRO A 73 -1.91 -8.65 2.30
C PRO A 73 -1.86 -7.55 3.38
N HIS A 74 -0.66 -7.14 3.79
CA HIS A 74 -0.44 -6.07 4.76
C HIS A 74 -0.75 -4.70 4.13
N ALA A 75 -0.32 -4.48 2.88
CA ALA A 75 -0.67 -3.28 2.11
C ALA A 75 -2.20 -3.17 1.87
N LYS A 76 -2.87 -4.29 1.56
CA LYS A 76 -4.34 -4.32 1.46
C LYS A 76 -5.01 -3.95 2.77
N SER A 77 -4.50 -4.44 3.89
CA SER A 77 -5.03 -4.10 5.21
C SER A 77 -4.84 -2.62 5.55
N ALA A 78 -3.74 -2.01 5.09
CA ALA A 78 -3.46 -0.59 5.28
C ALA A 78 -4.48 0.33 4.59
N LEU A 79 -5.14 -0.10 3.50
CA LEU A 79 -6.22 0.68 2.86
C LEU A 79 -7.35 1.01 3.82
N VAL A 80 -7.67 0.09 4.74
CA VAL A 80 -8.78 0.25 5.70
C VAL A 80 -8.39 1.19 6.84
N VAL A 81 -7.11 1.28 7.15
CA VAL A 81 -6.62 2.06 8.28
C VAL A 81 -5.85 3.28 7.77
N GLN A 82 -6.59 4.25 7.24
CA GLN A 82 -6.00 5.51 6.81
C GLN A 82 -5.47 6.29 8.04
N PRO A 83 -4.19 6.70 8.06
CA PRO A 83 -3.64 7.49 9.16
C PRO A 83 -4.15 8.93 9.13
N LYS A 84 -4.18 9.59 10.29
CA LYS A 84 -4.62 11.00 10.44
C LYS A 84 -3.48 12.01 10.37
N GLU A 85 -2.25 11.60 10.69
CA GLU A 85 -1.07 12.49 10.73
C GLU A 85 -0.48 12.69 9.33
N ASP A 86 -0.11 13.93 8.98
CA ASP A 86 0.38 14.29 7.63
C ASP A 86 1.66 13.55 7.23
N VAL A 87 2.59 13.35 8.17
CA VAL A 87 3.83 12.58 7.92
C VAL A 87 3.51 11.13 7.60
N ALA A 88 2.62 10.51 8.37
CA ALA A 88 2.18 9.12 8.15
C ALA A 88 1.36 8.97 6.87
N LEU A 89 0.64 10.01 6.44
CA LEU A 89 -0.10 10.03 5.18
C LEU A 89 0.80 9.95 3.96
N ARG A 90 1.98 10.60 3.98
CA ARG A 90 2.95 10.50 2.88
C ARG A 90 3.54 9.09 2.76
N GLU A 91 3.92 8.50 3.88
CA GLU A 91 4.43 7.13 3.95
C GLU A 91 3.36 6.12 3.49
N TRP A 92 2.12 6.29 3.97
CA TRP A 92 0.98 5.47 3.57
C TRP A 92 0.69 5.58 2.08
N ALA A 93 0.70 6.79 1.50
CA ALA A 93 0.48 6.97 0.07
C ALA A 93 1.59 6.34 -0.78
N SER A 94 2.82 6.28 -0.25
CA SER A 94 3.95 5.64 -0.93
C SER A 94 3.83 4.12 -0.90
N LEU A 95 3.46 3.53 0.24
CA LEU A 95 3.15 2.10 0.33
C LEU A 95 2.06 1.69 -0.68
N LEU A 96 0.98 2.48 -0.77
CA LEU A 96 -0.10 2.18 -1.71
C LEU A 96 0.32 2.34 -3.18
N TYR A 97 1.21 3.28 -3.47
CA TYR A 97 1.76 3.43 -4.82
C TYR A 97 2.55 2.19 -5.23
N GLU A 98 3.47 1.71 -4.38
CA GLU A 98 4.26 0.51 -4.67
C GLU A 98 3.38 -0.76 -4.74
N ALA A 99 2.39 -0.86 -3.86
CA ALA A 99 1.45 -1.96 -3.88
C ALA A 99 0.56 -1.93 -5.15
N ALA A 100 0.17 -0.75 -5.62
CA ALA A 100 -0.56 -0.59 -6.88
C ALA A 100 0.29 -1.05 -8.07
N TRP A 101 1.57 -0.68 -8.11
CA TRP A 101 2.53 -1.16 -9.12
C TRP A 101 2.61 -2.69 -9.16
N TYR A 102 2.80 -3.31 -8.00
CA TYR A 102 2.84 -4.77 -7.90
C TYR A 102 1.52 -5.42 -8.35
N ALA A 103 0.37 -4.88 -7.94
CA ALA A 103 -0.95 -5.38 -8.34
C ALA A 103 -1.15 -5.28 -9.86
N TRP A 104 -0.75 -4.15 -10.47
CA TRP A 104 -0.80 -3.95 -11.91
C TRP A 104 0.08 -4.97 -12.65
N ARG A 105 1.32 -5.19 -12.19
CA ARG A 105 2.23 -6.20 -12.76
C ARG A 105 1.69 -7.63 -12.67
N LYS A 106 0.91 -7.94 -11.63
CA LYS A 106 0.21 -9.23 -11.48
C LYS A 106 -1.09 -9.32 -12.27
N GLY A 107 -1.55 -8.24 -12.92
CA GLY A 107 -2.81 -8.18 -13.65
C GLY A 107 -4.05 -8.07 -12.75
N ASN A 108 -3.89 -7.73 -11.48
CA ASN A 108 -4.99 -7.57 -10.54
C ASN A 108 -5.58 -6.15 -10.63
N VAL A 109 -6.56 -6.00 -11.53
CA VAL A 109 -7.23 -4.74 -11.84
C VAL A 109 -7.78 -4.04 -10.59
N ALA A 110 -8.58 -4.74 -9.79
CA ALA A 110 -9.33 -4.14 -8.70
C ALA A 110 -8.43 -3.54 -7.61
N ASP A 111 -7.39 -4.28 -7.21
CA ASP A 111 -6.44 -3.80 -6.21
C ASP A 111 -5.56 -2.67 -6.78
N ALA A 112 -5.12 -2.77 -8.04
CA ALA A 112 -4.29 -1.74 -8.69
C ALA A 112 -5.01 -0.39 -8.74
N GLU A 113 -6.24 -0.35 -9.23
CA GLU A 113 -7.05 0.88 -9.29
C GLU A 113 -7.29 1.46 -7.89
N THR A 114 -7.75 0.62 -6.96
CA THR A 114 -8.10 1.08 -5.60
C THR A 114 -6.90 1.71 -4.90
N MET A 115 -5.74 1.06 -4.96
CA MET A 115 -4.52 1.52 -4.33
C MET A 115 -3.94 2.76 -5.02
N ALA A 116 -3.93 2.79 -6.36
CA ALA A 116 -3.45 3.94 -7.13
C ALA A 116 -4.29 5.20 -6.84
N ILE A 117 -5.63 5.07 -6.84
CA ILE A 117 -6.55 6.18 -6.57
C ILE A 117 -6.37 6.70 -5.14
N ALA A 118 -6.23 5.79 -4.16
CA ALA A 118 -6.01 6.15 -2.77
C ALA A 118 -4.68 6.90 -2.57
N SER A 119 -3.59 6.41 -3.17
CA SER A 119 -2.27 7.08 -3.18
C SER A 119 -2.36 8.48 -3.79
N MET A 120 -2.94 8.59 -4.99
CA MET A 120 -3.12 9.85 -5.72
C MET A 120 -3.87 10.89 -4.88
N LYS A 121 -4.99 10.51 -4.27
CA LYS A 121 -5.81 11.42 -3.45
C LYS A 121 -5.01 12.02 -2.29
N VAL A 122 -4.22 11.18 -1.60
CA VAL A 122 -3.44 11.63 -0.45
C VAL A 122 -2.24 12.47 -0.88
N ARG A 123 -1.44 12.03 -1.86
CA ARG A 123 -0.29 12.81 -2.38
C ARG A 123 -0.74 14.17 -2.93
N ARG A 124 -1.88 14.21 -3.63
CA ARG A 124 -2.47 15.47 -4.10
C ARG A 124 -2.84 16.43 -2.96
N ARG A 125 -3.34 15.91 -1.83
CA ARG A 125 -3.70 16.71 -0.66
C ARG A 125 -2.46 17.20 0.10
N VAL A 126 -1.48 16.32 0.33
CA VAL A 126 -0.34 16.57 1.20
C VAL A 126 0.80 17.30 0.47
N LEU A 127 1.08 16.93 -0.78
CA LEU A 127 2.20 17.45 -1.57
C LEU A 127 1.77 18.48 -2.63
N GLY A 128 0.49 18.49 -2.98
CA GLY A 128 -0.06 19.36 -4.02
C GLY A 128 -0.04 18.75 -5.42
N LYS A 129 -0.84 19.34 -6.32
CA LYS A 129 -1.11 18.82 -7.68
C LYS A 129 0.08 18.78 -8.63
N ARG A 130 1.13 19.58 -8.37
CA ARG A 130 2.30 19.74 -9.25
C ARG A 130 3.54 19.03 -8.74
N HIS A 131 3.46 18.38 -7.58
CA HIS A 131 4.59 17.65 -7.02
C HIS A 131 4.84 16.36 -7.83
N GLU A 132 6.11 16.02 -8.07
CA GLU A 132 6.52 14.85 -8.85
C GLU A 132 5.85 13.55 -8.37
N GLU A 133 5.94 13.23 -7.08
CA GLU A 133 5.24 12.05 -6.51
C GLU A 133 3.72 12.04 -6.77
N THR A 134 3.08 13.22 -6.81
CA THR A 134 1.64 13.32 -7.13
C THR A 134 1.41 13.00 -8.61
N LEU A 135 2.28 13.46 -9.50
CA LEU A 135 2.22 13.17 -10.94
C LEU A 135 2.43 11.68 -11.19
N SER A 136 3.42 11.05 -10.57
CA SER A 136 3.64 9.60 -10.65
C SER A 136 2.43 8.80 -10.14
N SER A 137 1.77 9.25 -9.08
CA SER A 137 0.53 8.60 -8.62
C SER A 137 -0.66 8.79 -9.57
N ILE A 138 -0.74 9.91 -10.30
CA ILE A 138 -1.78 10.10 -11.33
C ILE A 138 -1.52 9.16 -12.51
N GLU A 139 -0.27 9.07 -12.96
CA GLU A 139 0.16 8.14 -14.00
C GLU A 139 -0.18 6.68 -13.62
N MET A 140 0.06 6.28 -12.37
CA MET A 140 -0.33 4.95 -11.89
C MET A 140 -1.85 4.69 -11.98
N VAL A 141 -2.69 5.72 -11.81
CA VAL A 141 -4.14 5.58 -12.04
C VAL A 141 -4.42 5.37 -13.53
N GLY A 142 -3.75 6.10 -14.43
CA GLY A 142 -3.85 5.88 -15.87
C GLY A 142 -3.46 4.46 -16.28
N LEU A 143 -2.34 3.94 -15.77
CA LEU A 143 -1.91 2.56 -15.98
C LEU A 143 -2.95 1.54 -15.47
N ALA A 144 -3.57 1.80 -14.31
CA ALA A 144 -4.62 0.94 -13.77
C ALA A 144 -5.88 0.94 -14.65
N TYR A 145 -6.28 2.10 -15.16
CA TYR A 145 -7.38 2.24 -16.12
C TYR A 145 -7.11 1.57 -17.46
N ASN A 146 -5.87 1.64 -17.95
CA ASN A 146 -5.44 0.88 -19.12
C ASN A 146 -5.63 -0.63 -18.88
N LEU A 147 -5.31 -1.13 -17.68
CA LEU A 147 -5.50 -2.54 -17.34
C LEU A 147 -6.98 -2.95 -17.26
N SER A 148 -7.89 -2.03 -16.88
CA SER A 148 -9.34 -2.28 -16.86
C SER A 148 -10.05 -2.00 -18.18
N GLY A 149 -9.35 -1.48 -19.19
CA GLY A 149 -9.91 -1.15 -20.50
C GLY A 149 -10.61 0.22 -20.56
N GLN A 150 -10.41 1.08 -19.56
CA GLN A 150 -10.92 2.45 -19.50
C GLN A 150 -9.97 3.43 -20.19
N TRP A 151 -9.76 3.22 -21.49
CA TRP A 151 -8.71 3.92 -22.27
C TRP A 151 -8.90 5.43 -22.35
N LYS A 152 -10.16 5.91 -22.37
CA LYS A 152 -10.45 7.35 -22.47
C LYS A 152 -10.07 8.06 -21.18
N GLU A 153 -10.45 7.48 -20.04
CA GLU A 153 -10.12 8.00 -18.72
C GLU A 153 -8.61 7.94 -18.46
N ALA A 154 -7.93 6.90 -18.95
CA ALA A 154 -6.47 6.79 -18.90
C ALA A 154 -5.79 7.90 -19.72
N GLU A 155 -6.20 8.08 -20.98
CA GLU A 155 -5.65 9.11 -21.89
C GLU A 155 -5.81 10.52 -21.31
N GLU A 156 -6.99 10.85 -20.78
CA GLU A 156 -7.24 12.15 -20.14
C GLU A 156 -6.27 12.42 -18.97
N LEU A 157 -6.00 11.41 -18.15
CA LEU A 157 -5.07 11.52 -17.03
C LEU A 157 -3.62 11.62 -17.51
N GLU A 158 -3.20 10.82 -18.48
CA GLU A 158 -1.84 10.83 -19.02
C GLU A 158 -1.51 12.16 -19.72
N VAL A 159 -2.45 12.70 -20.50
CA VAL A 159 -2.31 14.05 -21.11
C VAL A 159 -2.18 15.12 -20.02
N GLN A 160 -3.01 15.05 -18.98
CA GLN A 160 -2.92 15.99 -17.85
C GLN A 160 -1.55 15.92 -17.15
N VAL A 161 -1.02 14.71 -16.94
CA VAL A 161 0.30 14.49 -16.35
C VAL A 161 1.37 15.08 -17.24
N MET A 162 1.38 14.74 -18.53
CA MET A 162 2.35 15.25 -19.52
C MET A 162 2.40 16.78 -19.53
N GLU A 163 1.25 17.45 -19.67
CA GLU A 163 1.19 18.92 -19.67
C GLU A 163 1.68 19.55 -18.36
N THR A 164 1.48 18.86 -17.24
CA THR A 164 1.91 19.35 -15.94
C THR A 164 3.40 19.10 -15.73
N SER A 165 3.91 17.92 -16.09
CA SER A 165 5.34 17.58 -16.07
C SER A 165 6.14 18.53 -16.94
N VAL A 166 5.69 18.84 -18.17
CA VAL A 166 6.35 19.83 -19.04
C VAL A 166 6.46 21.20 -18.39
N ARG A 167 5.44 21.63 -17.63
CA ARG A 167 5.46 22.92 -16.92
C ARG A 167 6.33 22.93 -15.67
N VAL A 168 6.44 21.78 -14.98
CA VAL A 168 7.15 21.66 -13.69
C VAL A 168 8.62 21.31 -13.91
N LEU A 169 8.89 20.32 -14.75
CA LEU A 169 10.19 19.72 -15.00
C LEU A 169 10.90 20.30 -16.24
N GLY A 170 10.14 20.99 -17.10
CA GLY A 170 10.62 21.52 -18.37
C GLY A 170 10.41 20.55 -19.53
N LYS A 171 10.48 21.07 -20.76
CA LYS A 171 10.24 20.31 -21.99
C LYS A 171 11.29 19.25 -22.31
N GLU A 172 12.49 19.38 -21.72
CA GLU A 172 13.62 18.47 -21.95
C GLU A 172 13.72 17.37 -20.88
N HIS A 173 12.80 17.35 -19.91
CA HIS A 173 12.76 16.26 -18.95
C HIS A 173 12.37 14.95 -19.66
N PRO A 174 13.17 13.87 -19.50
CA PRO A 174 12.87 12.55 -20.08
C PRO A 174 11.52 11.99 -19.65
#